data_AF-A0A524LYW8-F1
#
_entry.id   AF-A0A524LYW8-F1
#
_cell.length_a   1.000
_cell.length_b   1.000
_cell.length_c   1.000
_cell.angle_alpha   90.00
_cell.angle_beta   90.00
_cell.angle_gamma   90.00
#
_symmetry.space_group_name_H-M   'P 1'
#
loop_
_entity.id
_entity.type
_entity.pdbx_description
1 polymer ?
#
loop_
_entity_poly.entity_id
_entity_poly.type
_entity_poly.pdbx_seq_one_letter_code
_entity_poly.pdbx_strand_id
1 'polypeptide(L)' 'MTKYFKNSRMIQLFSELGIEVTKENGDKVDEVIHDMLSVDYPNGAAAWKMVRKKLDSEDAEGVKQRLKAALDRLDL' A
#
# COMPACT_ATOMS: atom_id res chain seq x y z
N MET A 1 -5.76 7.18 -10.44
CA MET A 1 -4.79 6.07 -10.51
C MET A 1 -3.39 6.62 -10.30
N THR A 2 -2.88 6.50 -9.08
CA THR A 2 -1.56 7.02 -8.74
C THR A 2 -0.47 6.18 -9.42
N LYS A 3 0.57 6.85 -9.92
CA LYS A 3 1.55 6.27 -10.84
C LYS A 3 2.36 5.12 -10.23
N TYR A 4 2.37 4.99 -8.90
CA TYR A 4 3.13 3.97 -8.20
C TYR A 4 2.38 2.64 -8.06
N PHE A 5 1.05 2.59 -8.24
CA PHE A 5 0.31 1.31 -8.41
C PHE A 5 0.74 0.52 -9.64
N LYS A 6 1.41 1.19 -10.59
CA LYS A 6 2.01 0.54 -11.76
C LYS A 6 3.43 0.03 -11.51
N ASN A 7 3.98 0.24 -10.31
CA ASN A 7 5.30 -0.24 -9.97
C ASN A 7 5.23 -1.74 -9.69
N SER A 8 6.00 -2.55 -10.43
CA SER A 8 5.96 -4.02 -10.33
C SER A 8 6.15 -4.53 -8.90
N ARG A 9 6.95 -3.84 -8.08
CA ARG A 9 7.16 -4.22 -6.68
C ARG A 9 5.91 -4.04 -5.81
N MET A 10 5.10 -3.02 -6.10
CA MET A 10 3.90 -2.78 -5.31
C MET A 10 2.75 -3.68 -5.75
N ILE A 11 2.65 -3.94 -7.06
CA ILE A 11 1.75 -4.98 -7.61
C ILE A 11 2.10 -6.34 -7.00
N GLN A 12 3.38 -6.68 -6.94
CA GLN A 12 3.83 -7.94 -6.33
C GLN A 12 3.48 -7.99 -4.83
N LEU A 13 3.65 -6.89 -4.10
CA LEU A 13 3.24 -6.80 -2.69
C LEU A 13 1.74 -7.03 -2.53
N PHE A 14 0.89 -6.35 -3.32
CA PHE A 14 -0.55 -6.57 -3.25
C PHE A 14 -0.93 -8.00 -3.64
N SER A 15 -0.28 -8.57 -4.66
CA SER A 15 -0.49 -9.96 -5.07
C SER A 15 -0.06 -10.95 -4.00
N GLU A 16 1.07 -10.72 -3.30
CA GLU A 16 1.47 -11.52 -2.13
C GLU A 16 0.45 -11.43 -0.99
N LEU A 17 -0.20 -10.27 -0.84
CA LEU A 17 -1.24 -10.05 0.18
C LEU A 17 -2.63 -10.55 -0.24
N GLY A 18 -2.79 -10.95 -1.51
CA GLY A 18 -4.07 -11.35 -2.10
C GLY A 18 -5.04 -10.20 -2.36
N ILE A 19 -4.52 -8.99 -2.59
CA ILE A 19 -5.31 -7.76 -2.77
C ILE A 19 -5.33 -7.38 -4.25
N GLU A 20 -6.52 -7.15 -4.80
CA GLU A 20 -6.67 -6.71 -6.19
C GLU A 20 -7.03 -5.22 -6.26
N VAL A 21 -6.08 -4.40 -6.73
CA VAL A 21 -6.30 -2.95 -6.92
C VAL A 21 -6.89 -2.69 -8.30
N THR A 22 -8.18 -2.33 -8.32
CA THR A 22 -8.95 -1.90 -9.49
C THR A 22 -8.98 -0.38 -9.63
N LYS A 23 -9.57 0.15 -10.72
CA LYS A 23 -9.76 1.61 -10.87
C LYS A 23 -10.76 2.20 -9.89
N GLU A 24 -11.76 1.42 -9.46
CA GLU A 24 -12.80 1.86 -8.54
C GLU A 24 -12.31 1.90 -7.09
N ASN A 25 -11.52 0.91 -6.68
CA ASN A 25 -10.96 0.87 -5.33
C ASN A 25 -9.61 1.57 -5.19
N GLY A 26 -8.88 1.79 -6.28
CA GLY A 26 -7.51 2.30 -6.22
C GLY A 26 -7.36 3.67 -5.56
N ASP A 27 -8.40 4.50 -5.59
CA ASP A 27 -8.41 5.79 -4.89
C ASP A 27 -8.52 5.60 -3.36
N LYS A 28 -9.43 4.73 -2.91
CA LYS A 28 -9.57 4.34 -1.50
C LYS A 28 -8.33 3.66 -0.95
N VAL A 29 -7.74 2.76 -1.73
CA VAL A 29 -6.48 2.07 -1.40
C VAL A 29 -5.37 3.11 -1.23
N ASP A 30 -5.30 4.10 -2.11
CA ASP A 30 -4.31 5.17 -2.03
C ASP A 30 -4.47 5.98 -0.74
N GLU A 31 -5.70 6.38 -0.41
CA GLU A 31 -6.02 7.16 0.79
C GLU A 31 -5.65 6.39 2.07
N VAL A 32 -6.05 5.11 2.17
CA VAL A 32 -5.73 4.27 3.34
C VAL A 32 -4.22 4.05 3.47
N ILE A 33 -3.49 3.91 2.37
CA ILE A 33 -2.03 3.78 2.41
C ILE A 33 -1.39 5.08 2.91
N HIS A 34 -1.86 6.24 2.45
CA HIS A 34 -1.34 7.53 2.90
C HIS A 34 -1.65 7.77 4.38
N ASP A 35 -2.88 7.47 4.82
CA ASP A 35 -3.29 7.54 6.23
C ASP A 35 -2.45 6.61 7.11
N MET A 36 -2.32 5.34 6.74
CA MET A 36 -1.52 4.36 7.48
C MET A 36 -0.05 4.76 7.61
N LEU A 37 0.52 5.33 6.55
CA LEU A 37 1.91 5.73 6.52
C LEU A 37 2.13 7.15 7.07
N SER A 38 1.05 7.86 7.41
CA SER A 38 1.05 9.27 7.79
C SER A 38 1.86 10.11 6.81
N VAL A 39 1.67 9.85 5.51
CA VAL A 39 2.35 10.55 4.42
C VAL A 39 1.37 11.54 3.78
N ASP A 40 1.86 12.74 3.48
CA ASP A 40 1.09 13.80 2.84
C ASP A 40 0.55 13.35 1.48
N TYR A 41 -0.77 13.28 1.33
CA TYR A 41 -1.41 13.00 0.03
C TYR A 41 -1.32 14.26 -0.86
N PRO A 42 -0.99 14.14 -2.16
CA PRO A 42 -0.85 12.93 -2.98
C PRO A 42 0.62 12.49 -3.25
N ASN A 43 1.46 12.33 -2.21
CA ASN A 43 2.85 11.87 -2.39
C ASN A 43 3.01 10.34 -2.37
N GLY A 44 2.53 9.67 -3.42
CA GLY A 44 2.70 8.23 -3.60
C GLY A 44 4.16 7.74 -3.61
N ALA A 45 5.10 8.57 -4.07
CA ALA A 45 6.54 8.24 -4.01
C ALA A 45 7.08 8.20 -2.57
N ALA A 46 6.61 9.11 -1.71
CA ALA A 46 6.97 9.14 -0.31
C ALA A 46 6.34 7.96 0.44
N ALA A 47 5.08 7.63 0.14
CA ALA A 47 4.40 6.45 0.64
C ALA A 47 5.20 5.17 0.29
N TRP A 48 5.55 4.97 -0.98
CA TRP A 48 6.35 3.81 -1.40
C TRP A 48 7.73 3.76 -0.73
N LYS A 49 8.39 4.91 -0.55
CA LYS A 49 9.68 4.97 0.16
C LYS A 49 9.55 4.53 1.62
N MET A 50 8.46 4.90 2.30
CA MET A 50 8.16 4.47 3.66
C MET A 50 7.85 2.98 3.73
N VAL A 51 6.99 2.46 2.83
CA VAL A 51 6.70 1.02 2.73
C VAL A 51 7.99 0.24 2.54
N ARG A 52 8.83 0.64 1.58
CA ARG A 52 10.10 -0.03 1.34
C ARG A 52 11.03 0.02 2.55
N LYS A 53 11.16 1.17 3.21
CA LYS A 53 11.99 1.29 4.42
C LYS A 53 11.50 0.35 5.53
N LYS A 54 10.18 0.23 5.67
CA LYS A 54 9.53 -0.67 6.62
C LYS A 54 9.68 -2.16 6.22
N LEU A 55 9.60 -2.49 4.94
CA LEU A 55 9.82 -3.84 4.41
C LEU A 55 11.29 -4.30 4.44
N ASP A 56 12.23 -3.36 4.42
CA ASP A 56 13.68 -3.61 4.54
C ASP A 56 14.12 -3.73 6.01
N SER A 57 13.23 -3.43 6.95
CA SER A 57 13.44 -3.59 8.39
C SER A 57 12.99 -4.97 8.87
N GLU A 58 13.40 -5.37 10.07
CA GLU A 58 13.02 -6.66 10.70
C GLU A 58 11.49 -6.80 10.88
N ASP A 59 10.74 -5.69 10.90
CA ASP A 59 9.27 -5.63 10.98
C ASP A 59 8.52 -5.79 9.65
N ALA A 60 9.18 -6.28 8.59
CA ALA A 60 8.58 -6.40 7.26
C ALA A 60 7.22 -7.13 7.25
N GLU A 61 7.11 -8.22 8.00
CA GLU A 61 5.85 -8.97 8.14
C GLU A 61 4.75 -8.18 8.86
N GLY A 62 5.10 -7.46 9.94
CA GLY A 62 4.13 -6.65 10.68
C GLY A 62 3.54 -5.54 9.81
N VAL A 63 4.34 -4.99 8.90
CA VAL A 63 3.92 -3.96 7.95
C VAL A 63 3.01 -4.55 6.87
N LYS A 64 3.35 -5.72 6.35
CA LYS A 64 2.50 -6.50 5.43
C LYS A 64 1.15 -6.82 6.06
N GLN A 65 1.12 -7.30 7.30
CA GLN A 65 -0.11 -7.62 8.03
C GLN A 65 -0.97 -6.38 8.30
N ARG A 66 -0.35 -5.27 8.71
CA ARG A 66 -1.07 -3.99 8.91
C ARG A 66 -1.67 -3.47 7.62
N LEU A 67 -0.89 -3.46 6.54
CA LEU A 67 -1.34 -3.07 5.21
C LEU A 67 -2.53 -3.91 4.77
N LYS A 68 -2.41 -5.24 4.90
CA LYS A 68 -3.49 -6.17 4.60
C LYS A 68 -4.73 -5.88 5.44
N ALA A 69 -4.59 -5.76 6.76
CA ALA A 69 -5.72 -5.52 7.66
C ALA A 69 -6.44 -4.20 7.39
N ALA A 70 -5.72 -3.13 7.01
CA ALA A 70 -6.37 -1.87 6.67
C ALA A 70 -7.12 -1.91 5.34
N LEU A 71 -6.60 -2.67 4.37
CA LEU A 71 -7.24 -2.85 3.07
C LEU A 71 -8.38 -3.89 3.12
N ASP A 72 -8.28 -4.91 3.97
CA ASP A 72 -9.34 -5.89 4.27
C ASP A 72 -10.58 -5.19 4.87
N ARG A 73 -10.38 -4.15 5.69
CA ARG A 73 -11.46 -3.29 6.20
C ARG A 73 -12.22 -2.52 5.13
N LEU A 74 -11.67 -2.40 3.91
CA LEU A 74 -12.33 -1.75 2.79
C LEU A 74 -13.22 -2.74 1.98
N ASP A 75 -13.31 -4.01 2.39
CA ASP A 75 -14.06 -5.08 1.70
C ASP A 75 -13.67 -5.17 0.22
N LEU A 76 -12.36 -5.24 -0.03
CA LEU A 76 -11.74 -5.21 -1.36
C LEU A 76 -11.44 -6.59 -1.94
#